data_AF-A0A127T6S6-F1
#
_entry.id   AF-A0A127T6S6-F1
#
_cell.length_a   1.000
_cell.length_b   1.000
_cell.length_c   1.000
_cell.angle_alpha   90.00
_cell.angle_beta   90.00
_cell.angle_gamma   90.00
#
_symmetry.space_group_name_H-M   'P 1'
#
loop_
_entity.id
_entity.type
_entity.pdbx_description
1 polymer ?
#
loop_
_entity_poly.entity_id
_entity_poly.type
_entity_poly.pdbx_seq_one_letter_code
_entity_poly.pdbx_strand_id
1 'polypeptide(L)' 'MGIVTDVNTGDGHRLADDTLRLLENVAASADKVGATSAIEALRLQVKHGHDEAQNMRDFVAEGGSL' A
#
# COMPACT_ATOMS: atom_id res chain seq x y z
N MET A 1 -3.74 8.08 -4.75
CA MET A 1 -4.30 6.90 -4.04
C MET A 1 -5.67 6.57 -4.60
N GLY A 2 -5.88 5.33 -5.06
CA GLY A 2 -7.10 4.90 -5.74
C GLY A 2 -8.26 4.54 -4.79
N ILE A 3 -9.41 4.24 -5.39
CA ILE A 3 -10.62 3.72 -4.74
C ILE A 3 -10.81 2.27 -5.17
N VAL A 4 -11.12 1.40 -4.22
CA VAL A 4 -11.60 0.03 -4.45
C VAL A 4 -13.12 0.05 -4.34
N THR A 5 -13.81 -0.54 -5.30
CA THR A 5 -15.26 -0.67 -5.28
C THR A 5 -15.62 -2.12 -5.01
N ASP A 6 -16.39 -2.37 -3.95
CA ASP A 6 -16.93 -3.70 -3.67
C ASP A 6 -17.93 -4.08 -4.76
N VAL A 7 -17.73 -5.24 -5.39
CA VAL A 7 -18.56 -5.68 -6.53
C VAL A 7 -19.94 -6.19 -6.11
N ASN A 8 -20.13 -6.52 -4.83
CA ASN A 8 -21.37 -7.05 -4.29
C ASN A 8 -22.26 -5.95 -3.69
N THR A 9 -21.67 -4.93 -3.07
CA THR A 9 -22.41 -3.82 -2.42
C THR A 9 -22.36 -2.51 -3.23
N GLY A 10 -21.36 -2.35 -4.09
CA GLY A 10 -21.10 -1.09 -4.82
C GLY A 10 -20.39 -0.03 -3.98
N ASP A 11 -20.02 -0.34 -2.73
CA ASP A 11 -19.39 0.63 -1.84
C ASP A 11 -17.96 0.95 -2.26
N GLY A 12 -17.61 2.23 -2.21
CA GLY A 12 -16.27 2.73 -2.48
C GLY A 12 -15.46 2.89 -1.20
N HIS A 13 -14.27 2.31 -1.17
CA HIS A 13 -13.31 2.47 -0.09
C HIS A 13 -11.96 2.94 -0.61
N ARG A 14 -11.20 3.67 0.21
CA ARG A 14 -9.84 4.05 -0.19
C ARG A 14 -9.00 2.79 -0.22
N LEU A 15 -8.22 2.62 -1.29
CA LEU A 15 -7.28 1.50 -1.42
C LEU A 15 -6.36 1.38 -0.20
N ALA A 16 -5.95 2.51 0.39
CA ALA A 16 -5.12 2.53 1.59
C ALA A 16 -5.80 1.90 2.81
N ASP A 17 -7.09 2.20 3.03
CA ASP A 17 -7.84 1.71 4.18
C ASP A 17 -8.08 0.19 4.06
N ASP A 18 -8.44 -0.27 2.87
CA ASP A 18 -8.61 -1.70 2.58
C ASP A 18 -7.27 -2.47 2.66
N THR A 19 -6.18 -1.87 2.20
CA THR A 19 -4.84 -2.49 2.31
C THR A 19 -4.42 -2.63 3.77
N LEU A 20 -4.68 -1.62 4.63
CA LEU A 20 -4.37 -1.71 6.05
C LEU A 20 -5.16 -2.84 6.74
N ARG A 21 -6.46 -2.95 6.43
CA ARG A 21 -7.30 -4.07 6.90
C ARG A 21 -6.77 -5.42 6.45
N LEU A 22 -6.33 -5.53 5.18
CA LEU A 22 -5.74 -6.77 4.68
C LEU A 22 -4.45 -7.13 5.43
N LEU A 23 -3.56 -6.16 5.64
CA LEU A 23 -2.29 -6.36 6.37
C LEU A 23 -2.53 -6.80 7.82
N GLU A 24 -3.57 -6.28 8.48
CA GLU A 24 -4.01 -6.77 9.80
C GLU A 24 -4.47 -8.23 9.76
N ASN A 25 -5.28 -8.59 8.77
CA ASN A 25 -5.82 -9.94 8.63
C ASN A 25 -4.73 -11.00 8.35
N VAL A 26 -3.67 -10.65 7.62
CA VAL A 26 -2.60 -11.60 7.27
C VAL A 26 -1.42 -11.60 8.24
N ALA A 27 -1.35 -10.66 9.19
CA ALA A 27 -0.20 -10.50 10.10
C ALA A 27 0.15 -11.79 10.86
N ALA A 28 -0.85 -12.47 11.43
CA ALA A 28 -0.64 -13.72 12.15
C ALA A 28 -0.16 -14.88 11.26
N SER A 29 -0.50 -14.86 9.97
CA SER A 29 0.00 -15.84 9.00
C SER A 29 1.42 -15.50 8.55
N ALA A 30 1.74 -14.21 8.40
CA ALA A 30 3.07 -13.74 8.05
C ALA A 30 4.10 -14.09 9.14
N ASP A 31 3.71 -13.98 10.42
CA ASP A 31 4.56 -14.36 11.55
C ASP A 31 5.03 -15.82 11.47
N LYS A 32 4.11 -16.74 11.14
CA LYS A 32 4.39 -18.18 11.02
C LYS A 32 5.42 -18.54 9.94
N VAL A 33 5.60 -17.68 8.95
CA VAL A 33 6.52 -17.90 7.82
C VAL A 33 7.69 -16.92 7.79
N GLY A 34 7.86 -16.11 8.85
CA GLY A 34 8.96 -15.14 8.95
C GLY A 34 8.80 -13.92 8.02
N ALA A 35 7.58 -13.58 7.60
CA ALA A 35 7.29 -12.46 6.70
C ALA A 35 6.84 -11.18 7.43
N THR A 36 6.97 -11.12 8.77
CA THR A 36 6.54 -9.96 9.58
C THR A 36 7.17 -8.64 9.12
N SER A 37 8.45 -8.65 8.76
CA SER A 37 9.16 -7.45 8.27
C SER A 37 8.55 -6.90 6.98
N ALA A 38 8.08 -7.76 6.07
CA ALA A 38 7.41 -7.34 4.85
C ALA A 38 6.06 -6.68 5.15
N ILE A 39 5.29 -7.21 6.10
CA ILE A 39 4.01 -6.61 6.53
C ILE A 39 4.23 -5.22 7.12
N GLU A 40 5.25 -5.05 7.96
CA GLU A 40 5.56 -3.75 8.56
C GLU A 40 6.05 -2.72 7.52
N ALA A 41 6.87 -3.13 6.56
CA ALA A 41 7.30 -2.27 5.47
C ALA A 41 6.11 -1.80 4.61
N LEU A 42 5.19 -2.71 4.27
CA LEU A 42 3.97 -2.38 3.53
C LEU A 42 3.04 -1.45 4.33
N ARG A 43 2.88 -1.67 5.64
CA ARG A 43 2.12 -0.77 6.52
C ARG A 43 2.67 0.64 6.49
N LEU A 44 4.00 0.78 6.58
CA LEU A 44 4.66 2.08 6.54
C LEU A 44 4.46 2.77 5.19
N GLN A 45 4.63 2.04 4.09
CA GLN A 45 4.44 2.55 2.74
C GLN A 45 3.03 3.11 2.53
N VAL A 46 2.01 2.34 2.95
CA VAL A 46 0.61 2.75 2.84
C VAL A 46 0.32 3.99 3.68
N LYS A 47 0.81 4.05 4.93
CA LYS A 47 0.63 5.22 5.81
C LYS A 47 1.29 6.49 5.28
N HIS A 48 2.47 6.35 4.68
CA HIS A 48 3.21 7.49 4.13
C HIS A 48 2.69 7.95 2.77
N GLY A 49 1.74 7.22 2.18
CA GLY A 49 1.26 7.53 0.83
C GLY A 49 2.34 7.37 -0.24
N HIS A 50 3.40 6.61 0.07
CA HIS A 50 4.61 6.53 -0.74
C HIS A 50 4.36 5.63 -1.95
N ASP A 51 4.29 6.26 -3.12
CA ASP A 51 4.02 5.63 -4.41
C ASP A 51 5.26 5.76 -5.29
N GLU A 52 5.71 4.65 -5.88
CA GLU A 52 6.90 4.64 -6.74
C GLU A 52 6.70 5.54 -7.98
N ALA A 53 5.45 5.65 -8.45
CA ALA A 53 5.16 6.59 -9.53
C ALA A 53 5.35 8.05 -9.09
N GLN A 54 5.14 8.38 -7.81
CA GLN A 54 5.46 9.70 -7.27
C GLN A 54 6.97 9.89 -7.16
N ASN A 55 7.70 8.88 -6.68
CA ASN A 55 9.18 8.93 -6.62
C ASN A 55 9.79 9.20 -8.00
N MET A 56 9.26 8.55 -9.05
CA MET A 56 9.73 8.78 -10.41
C MET A 56 9.37 10.17 -10.93
N ARG A 57 8.18 10.69 -10.60
CA ARG A 57 7.79 12.07 -10.92
C ARG A 57 8.71 13.08 -10.23
N ASP A 58 9.04 12.84 -8.97
CA ASP A 58 9.92 13.70 -8.18
C ASP A 58 11.36 13.65 -8.72
N PHE A 59 11.89 12.47 -9.04
CA PHE A 59 13.21 12.30 -9.66
C PHE A 59 13.36 13.07 -10.97
N VAL A 60 12.36 12.99 -11.86
CA VAL A 60 12.36 13.76 -13.12
C VAL A 60 12.23 15.26 -12.84
N ALA A 61 11.39 15.66 -11.88
CA ALA A 61 11.23 17.07 -11.50
C ALA A 61 12.51 17.68 -10.90
N GLU A 62 13.33 16.87 -10.23
CA GLU A 62 14.63 17.25 -9.65
C GLU A 62 15.78 17.24 -10.67
N GLY A 63 15.51 16.96 -11.95
CA GLY A 63 16.48 17.03 -13.05
C GLY A 63 17.12 15.69 -13.42
N GLY A 64 16.59 14.58 -12.91
CA GLY A 64 16.91 13.23 -13.38
C GLY A 64 16.41 12.95 -14.80
N SER A 65 17.02 12.00 -15.48
CA SER A 65 16.63 11.54 -16.83
C SER A 65 16.27 10.05 -16.82
N LEU A 66 15.28 9.67 -17.64
CA LEU A 66 14.86 8.29 -17.88
C LEU A 66 15.77 7.57 -18.88
#